data_AF-A0A392Q442-F1
#
_entry.id   AF-A0A392Q442-F1
#
_cell.length_a   1.000
_cell.length_b   1.000
_cell.length_c   1.000
_cell.angle_alpha   90.00
_cell.angle_beta   90.00
_cell.angle_gamma   90.00
#
_symmetry.space_group_name_H-M   'P 1'
#
loop_
_entity.id
_entity.type
_entity.pdbx_description
1 polymer ?
#
loop_
_entity_poly.entity_id
_entity_poly.type
_entity_poly.pdbx_seq_one_letter_code
_entity_poly.pdbx_strand_id
1 'polypeptide(L)'
;MYVSNLMVDGERKWDATKINEFFSSDMAEAIMSVPLFPMIEHDKLMWDGDKNGVYTVRSGNKLIMSDLLRSESNYVEGKWSELWRVQAPPKARHLAWRVCRDCIPTRERLLQRHVDCSPYCPLCDENVEDTAHAFFTCPM
;
A
#
# COMPACT_ATOMS: atom_id res chain seq x y z
N MET A 1 -12.35 -8.77 39.40
CA MET A 1 -12.69 -7.36 39.63
C MET A 1 -13.26 -6.82 38.33
N TYR A 2 -14.51 -6.37 38.32
CA TYR A 2 -15.10 -5.76 37.12
C TYR A 2 -14.75 -4.27 37.08
N VAL A 3 -14.71 -3.68 35.88
CA VAL A 3 -14.43 -2.24 35.72
C VAL A 3 -15.46 -1.38 36.47
N SER A 4 -16.72 -1.84 36.57
CA SER A 4 -17.76 -1.19 37.36
C SER A 4 -17.43 -1.11 38.87
N ASN A 5 -16.59 -2.00 39.41
CA ASN A 5 -16.18 -1.95 40.81
C ASN A 5 -15.16 -0.83 41.10
N LEU A 6 -14.59 -0.22 40.05
CA LEU A 6 -13.66 0.91 40.14
C LEU A 6 -14.36 2.27 39.99
N MET A 7 -15.69 2.28 39.87
CA MET A 7 -16.50 3.50 39.75
C MET A 7 -17.18 3.84 41.08
N VAL A 8 -17.56 5.11 41.23
CA VAL A 8 -18.41 5.58 42.33
C VAL A 8 -19.83 5.05 42.11
N ASP A 9 -20.44 4.46 43.14
CA ASP A 9 -21.78 3.87 43.02
C ASP A 9 -22.81 4.93 42.62
N GLY A 10 -23.54 4.67 41.53
CA GLY A 10 -24.56 5.57 41.00
C GLY A 10 -24.02 6.77 40.21
N GLU A 11 -22.69 6.94 40.13
CA GLU A 11 -22.06 8.01 39.35
C GLU A 11 -21.18 7.45 38.24
N ARG A 12 -21.15 8.14 37.10
CA ARG A 12 -20.27 7.78 35.97
C ARG A 12 -18.89 8.42 36.15
N LYS A 13 -18.26 8.12 37.29
CA LYS A 13 -17.00 8.71 37.75
C LYS A 13 -16.08 7.63 38.33
N TRP A 14 -14.79 7.73 38.02
CA TRP A 14 -13.77 6.90 38.62
C TRP A 14 -13.66 7.14 40.13
N ASP A 15 -13.60 6.06 40.91
CA ASP A 15 -13.34 6.10 42.35
C ASP A 15 -11.82 6.21 42.56
N ALA A 16 -11.33 7.45 42.63
CA ALA A 16 -9.90 7.73 42.73
C ALA A 16 -9.26 7.07 43.95
N THR A 17 -9.97 6.95 45.07
CA THR A 17 -9.44 6.32 46.28
C THR A 17 -9.20 4.83 46.04
N LYS A 18 -10.20 4.11 45.53
CA LYS A 18 -10.04 2.69 45.18
C LYS A 18 -8.93 2.48 44.14
N ILE A 19 -8.90 3.30 43.10
CA ILE A 19 -7.93 3.13 42.01
C ILE A 19 -6.49 3.33 42.52
N ASN A 20 -6.24 4.34 43.36
CA ASN A 20 -4.91 4.55 43.94
C ASN A 20 -4.52 3.50 44.99
N GLU A 21 -5.48 2.81 45.61
CA GLU A 21 -5.21 1.69 46.54
C GLU A 21 -4.90 0.37 45.81
N PHE A 22 -5.57 0.11 44.68
CA PHE A 22 -5.45 -1.16 43.94
C PHE A 22 -4.34 -1.18 42.88
N PHE A 23 -3.91 -0.02 42.38
CA PHE A 23 -2.99 0.09 41.26
C PHE A 23 -1.77 0.93 41.60
N SER A 24 -0.64 0.68 40.91
CA SER A 24 0.54 1.56 41.00
C SER A 24 0.20 2.97 40.49
N SER A 25 0.97 3.98 40.90
CA SER A 25 0.75 5.38 40.50
C SER A 25 0.59 5.53 38.98
N ASP A 26 1.46 4.90 38.18
CA ASP A 26 1.43 5.00 36.72
C ASP A 26 0.15 4.37 36.12
N MET A 27 -0.30 3.24 36.68
CA MET A 27 -1.52 2.57 36.24
C MET A 27 -2.77 3.33 36.69
N ALA A 28 -2.77 3.86 37.91
CA ALA A 28 -3.84 4.68 38.44
C ALA A 28 -4.03 5.95 37.58
N GLU A 29 -2.95 6.62 37.21
CA GLU A 29 -2.97 7.77 36.31
C GLU A 29 -3.52 7.37 34.93
N ALA A 30 -3.06 6.25 34.36
CA ALA A 30 -3.55 5.76 33.08
C ALA A 30 -5.06 5.45 33.12
N ILE A 31 -5.56 4.79 34.18
CA ILE A 31 -6.99 4.48 34.34
C ILE A 31 -7.80 5.78 34.47
N MET A 32 -7.36 6.71 35.32
CA MET A 32 -8.03 8.01 35.52
C MET A 32 -8.06 8.86 34.25
N SER A 33 -7.11 8.66 33.33
CA SER A 33 -7.05 9.35 32.02
C SER A 33 -8.07 8.82 31.00
N VAL A 34 -8.67 7.65 31.24
CA VAL A 34 -9.66 7.08 30.33
C VAL A 34 -10.95 7.91 30.40
N PRO A 35 -11.39 8.53 29.29
CA PRO A 35 -12.58 9.36 29.29
C PRO A 35 -13.85 8.52 29.49
N LEU A 36 -14.65 8.91 30.48
CA LEU A 36 -15.98 8.35 30.71
C LEU A 36 -17.00 9.14 29.90
N PHE A 37 -17.39 8.61 28.74
CA PHE A 37 -18.37 9.27 27.89
C PHE A 37 -19.77 9.25 28.53
N PRO A 38 -20.50 10.38 28.51
CA PRO A 38 -21.82 10.50 29.14
C PRO A 38 -22.91 9.72 28.40
N MET A 39 -22.69 9.40 27.12
CA MET A 39 -23.63 8.69 26.27
C MET A 39 -23.01 7.36 25.85
N ILE A 40 -23.75 6.27 26.09
CA ILE A 40 -23.42 4.95 25.53
C ILE A 40 -23.91 4.99 24.08
N GLU A 41 -23.01 5.23 23.14
CA GLU A 41 -23.25 4.83 21.76
C GLU A 41 -23.06 3.31 21.67
N HIS A 42 -23.92 2.64 20.92
CA HIS A 42 -23.70 1.23 20.58
C HIS A 42 -22.41 1.10 19.76
N ASP A 43 -21.68 0.00 19.97
CA ASP A 43 -20.51 -0.32 19.18
C ASP A 43 -20.85 -0.28 17.69
N LYS A 44 -19.99 0.41 16.92
CA LYS A 44 -20.13 0.57 15.47
C LYS A 44 -18.90 0.06 14.77
N LEU A 45 -19.11 -0.57 13.61
CA LEU A 45 -18.01 -0.97 12.75
C LEU A 45 -17.34 0.29 12.18
N MET A 46 -16.03 0.40 12.39
CA MET A 46 -15.21 1.51 11.89
C MET A 46 -14.18 0.97 10.91
N TRP A 47 -14.08 1.61 9.75
CA TRP A 47 -13.07 1.27 8.74
C TRP A 47 -11.70 1.84 9.12
N ASP A 48 -10.75 0.97 9.44
CA ASP A 48 -9.39 1.35 9.85
C ASP A 48 -8.62 2.15 8.78
N GLY A 49 -8.95 1.94 7.49
CA GLY A 49 -8.33 2.65 6.38
C GLY A 49 -8.85 4.09 6.16
N ASP A 50 -9.63 4.64 7.09
CA ASP A 50 -10.07 6.04 7.08
C ASP A 50 -10.08 6.65 8.49
N LYS A 51 -9.63 7.90 8.61
CA LYS A 51 -9.53 8.61 9.89
C LYS A 51 -10.87 8.88 10.58
N ASN A 52 -11.97 8.87 9.83
CA ASN A 52 -13.32 9.04 10.36
C ASN A 52 -14.03 7.68 10.51
N GLY A 53 -13.34 6.57 10.24
CA GLY A 53 -13.91 5.22 10.28
C GLY A 53 -14.89 4.92 9.15
N VAL A 54 -14.95 5.73 8.09
CA VAL A 54 -15.92 5.56 7.00
C VAL A 54 -15.31 4.76 5.86
N TYR A 55 -15.96 3.65 5.49
CA TYR A 55 -15.57 2.91 4.30
C TYR A 55 -15.94 3.69 3.03
N THR A 56 -15.00 3.76 2.09
CA THR A 56 -15.25 4.18 0.72
C THR A 56 -14.56 3.24 -0.25
N VAL A 57 -15.07 3.12 -1.47
CA VAL A 57 -14.40 2.35 -2.54
C VAL A 57 -12.95 2.84 -2.72
N ARG A 58 -12.71 4.14 -2.56
CA ARG A 58 -11.37 4.74 -2.63
C ARG A 58 -10.44 4.28 -1.51
N SER A 59 -10.91 4.24 -0.26
CA SER A 59 -10.07 3.79 0.87
C SER A 59 -9.81 2.29 0.81
N GLY A 60 -10.80 1.49 0.40
CA GLY A 60 -10.61 0.06 0.12
C GLY A 60 -9.61 -0.21 -1.01
N ASN A 61 -9.76 0.48 -2.15
CA ASN A 61 -8.82 0.35 -3.27
C ASN A 61 -7.40 0.77 -2.87
N LYS A 62 -7.26 1.86 -2.10
CA LYS A 62 -5.96 2.31 -1.61
C LYS A 62 -5.25 1.23 -0.76
N LEU A 63 -5.98 0.57 0.13
CA LEU A 63 -5.44 -0.49 1.00
C LEU A 63 -5.00 -1.71 0.19
N ILE A 64 -5.85 -2.17 -0.74
CA ILE A 64 -5.53 -3.27 -1.65
C ILE A 64 -4.32 -2.93 -2.52
N MET A 65 -4.28 -1.71 -3.07
CA MET A 65 -3.15 -1.26 -3.89
C MET A 65 -1.87 -1.14 -3.07
N SER A 66 -1.92 -0.68 -1.82
CA SER A 66 -0.71 -0.65 -0.97
C SER A 66 -0.17 -2.04 -0.68
N ASP A 67 -1.03 -3.04 -0.50
CA ASP A 67 -0.60 -4.43 -0.28
C ASP A 67 -0.08 -5.08 -1.57
N LEU A 68 -0.73 -4.83 -2.71
CA LEU A 68 -0.24 -5.27 -4.02
C LEU A 68 1.09 -4.62 -4.39
N LEU A 69 1.28 -3.33 -4.10
CA LEU A 69 2.54 -2.62 -4.33
C LEU A 69 3.64 -3.03 -3.33
N ARG A 70 3.26 -3.50 -2.13
CA ARG A 70 4.19 -4.14 -1.17
C ARG A 70 4.66 -5.51 -1.64
N SER A 71 3.90 -6.20 -2.51
CA SER A 71 4.44 -7.37 -3.20
C SER A 71 5.48 -6.89 -4.21
N GLU A 72 6.76 -7.06 -3.87
CA GLU A 72 7.94 -6.55 -4.59
C GLU A 72 8.06 -6.99 -6.06
N SER A 73 7.14 -7.82 -6.56
CA SER A 73 7.23 -8.41 -7.90
C SER A 73 6.79 -7.48 -9.04
N ASN A 74 6.13 -6.35 -8.76
CA ASN A 74 5.59 -5.47 -9.81
C ASN A 74 5.98 -3.98 -9.68
N TYR A 75 6.64 -3.57 -8.59
CA TYR A 75 7.07 -2.19 -8.41
C TYR A 75 8.36 -1.95 -9.20
N VAL A 76 8.23 -1.24 -10.32
CA VAL A 76 9.38 -0.64 -11.00
C VAL A 76 9.47 0.79 -10.49
N GLU A 77 10.56 1.11 -9.81
CA GLU A 77 10.84 2.49 -9.39
C GLU A 77 10.94 3.37 -10.64
N GLY A 78 10.20 4.47 -10.67
CA GLY A 78 10.16 5.32 -11.84
C GLY A 78 9.39 6.60 -11.61
N LYS A 79 9.83 7.68 -12.27
CA LYS A 79 9.15 8.98 -12.24
C LYS A 79 8.00 9.01 -13.23
N TRP A 80 6.98 8.18 -13.00
CA TRP A 80 5.86 7.99 -13.92
C TRP A 80 5.09 9.29 -14.21
N SER A 81 4.98 10.17 -13.23
CA SER A 81 4.36 11.49 -13.39
C SER A 81 5.10 12.37 -14.39
N GLU A 82 6.43 12.31 -14.42
CA GLU A 82 7.25 13.05 -15.40
C GLU A 82 7.06 12.46 -16.80
N LEU A 83 7.04 11.13 -16.95
CA LEU A 83 6.81 10.45 -18.22
C LEU A 83 5.47 10.86 -18.85
N TRP A 84 4.40 10.95 -18.05
CA TRP A 84 3.09 11.33 -18.56
C TRP A 84 2.96 12.83 -18.90
N ARG A 85 3.82 13.68 -18.34
CA ARG A 85 3.90 15.13 -18.63
C ARG A 85 4.68 15.45 -19.91
N VAL A 86 5.43 14.51 -20.47
CA VAL A 86 6.16 14.71 -21.73
C VAL A 86 5.19 15.12 -22.84
N GLN A 87 5.53 16.16 -23.59
CA GLN A 87 4.79 16.58 -24.78
C GLN A 87 5.07 15.63 -25.95
N ALA A 88 4.45 14.45 -25.90
CA ALA A 88 4.55 13.44 -26.94
C ALA A 88 3.18 12.81 -27.21
N PRO A 89 2.96 12.26 -28.42
CA PRO A 89 1.75 11.53 -28.75
C PRO A 89 1.44 10.46 -27.69
N PRO A 90 0.17 10.20 -27.35
CA PRO A 90 -0.20 9.19 -26.36
C PRO A 90 0.44 7.82 -26.61
N LYS A 91 0.56 7.41 -27.88
CA LYS A 91 1.21 6.15 -28.27
C LYS A 91 2.70 6.11 -27.88
N ALA A 92 3.41 7.22 -28.05
CA ALA A 92 4.84 7.31 -27.70
C ALA A 92 5.05 7.26 -26.18
N ARG A 93 4.24 7.98 -25.40
CA ARG A 93 4.27 7.89 -23.93
C ARG A 93 3.99 6.48 -23.44
N HIS A 94 2.98 5.82 -24.03
CA HIS A 94 2.64 4.46 -23.67
C HIS A 94 3.76 3.47 -24.02
N LEU A 95 4.40 3.63 -25.19
CA LEU A 95 5.56 2.83 -25.56
C LEU A 95 6.72 3.03 -24.58
N ALA A 96 7.07 4.28 -24.27
CA ALA A 96 8.12 4.60 -23.30
C ALA A 96 7.82 3.99 -21.92
N TRP A 97 6.57 4.04 -21.46
CA TRP A 97 6.15 3.38 -20.22
C TRP A 97 6.38 1.86 -20.26
N ARG A 98 6.08 1.19 -21.39
CA ARG A 98 6.35 -0.24 -21.56
C ARG A 98 7.85 -0.55 -21.59
N VAL A 99 8.65 0.27 -22.26
CA VAL A 99 10.13 0.15 -22.28
C VAL A 99 10.67 0.25 -20.85
N CYS A 100 10.31 1.31 -20.12
CA CYS A 100 10.80 1.55 -18.76
C CYS A 100 10.37 0.47 -17.75
N ARG A 101 9.24 -0.21 -18.00
CA ARG A 101 8.79 -1.36 -17.19
C ARG A 101 9.26 -2.71 -17.70
N ASP A 102 10.08 -2.71 -18.75
CA ASP A 102 10.57 -3.91 -19.43
C ASP A 102 9.45 -4.91 -19.77
N CYS A 103 8.34 -4.36 -20.26
CA CYS A 103 7.08 -5.05 -20.57
C CYS A 103 6.89 -5.24 -22.08
N ILE A 104 7.97 -5.19 -22.85
CA ILE A 104 7.95 -5.36 -24.30
C ILE A 104 8.23 -6.83 -24.63
N PRO A 105 7.56 -7.41 -25.63
CA PRO A 105 7.74 -8.82 -25.99
C PRO A 105 9.05 -9.03 -26.80
N THR A 106 10.20 -8.79 -26.17
CA THR A 106 11.51 -9.13 -26.75
C THR A 106 11.74 -10.65 -26.69
N ARG A 107 12.63 -11.21 -27.53
CA ARG A 107 12.99 -12.64 -27.47
C ARG A 107 13.41 -13.07 -26.07
N GLU A 108 14.21 -12.27 -25.39
CA GLU A 108 14.61 -12.55 -24.00
C GLU A 108 13.39 -12.69 -23.08
N ARG A 109 12.44 -11.74 -23.14
CA ARG A 109 11.22 -11.76 -22.32
C ARG A 109 10.23 -12.87 -22.70
N LEU A 110 10.23 -13.30 -23.96
CA LEU A 110 9.45 -14.43 -24.44
C LEU A 110 10.04 -15.77 -23.94
N LEU A 111 11.37 -15.92 -24.00
CA LEU A 111 12.08 -17.09 -23.48
C LEU A 111 11.92 -17.24 -21.96
N GLN A 112 12.00 -16.15 -21.20
CA GLN A 112 11.70 -16.16 -19.75
C GLN A 112 10.26 -16.64 -19.44
N ARG A 113 9.35 -16.50 -20.41
CA ARG A 113 7.96 -16.98 -20.33
C ARG A 113 7.76 -18.35 -20.98
N HIS A 114 8.84 -19.06 -21.29
CA HIS A 114 8.84 -20.40 -21.90
C HIS A 114 8.19 -20.45 -23.29
N VAL A 115 8.22 -19.33 -24.03
CA VAL A 115 7.84 -19.31 -25.45
C VAL A 115 9.03 -19.79 -26.27
N ASP A 116 8.82 -20.84 -27.06
CA ASP A 116 9.85 -21.39 -27.93
C ASP A 116 10.16 -20.44 -29.09
N CYS A 117 11.33 -19.82 -29.03
CA CYS A 117 11.82 -18.92 -30.08
C CYS A 117 13.35 -18.77 -30.03
N SER A 118 13.94 -18.32 -31.14
CA SER A 118 15.36 -17.92 -31.16
C SER A 118 15.61 -16.78 -30.17
N PRO A 119 16.72 -16.80 -29.40
CA PRO A 119 17.10 -15.66 -28.55
C PRO A 119 17.61 -14.47 -29.36
N TYR A 120 18.01 -14.69 -30.62
CA TYR A 120 18.67 -13.68 -31.44
C TYR A 120 17.70 -12.64 -31.98
N CYS A 121 18.21 -11.41 -32.08
CA CYS A 121 17.51 -10.26 -32.63
C CYS A 121 17.07 -10.52 -34.06
N PRO A 122 15.77 -10.35 -34.39
CA PRO A 122 15.28 -10.60 -35.73
C PRO A 122 15.79 -9.59 -36.78
N LEU A 123 16.43 -8.50 -36.34
CA LEU A 123 16.98 -7.46 -37.22
C LEU A 123 18.44 -7.71 -37.58
N CYS A 124 19.29 -7.97 -36.59
CA CYS A 124 20.73 -8.18 -36.82
C CYS A 124 21.18 -9.64 -36.82
N ASP A 125 20.38 -10.56 -36.26
CA ASP A 125 20.66 -12.00 -36.10
C ASP A 125 21.98 -12.33 -35.34
N GLU A 126 22.62 -11.33 -34.72
CA GLU A 126 23.92 -11.48 -34.07
C GLU A 126 23.84 -11.50 -32.53
N ASN A 127 23.00 -10.64 -31.96
CA ASN A 127 22.93 -10.43 -30.50
C ASN A 127 21.56 -10.86 -29.95
N VAL A 128 21.49 -11.15 -28.65
CA VAL A 128 20.23 -11.46 -27.97
C VAL A 128 19.31 -10.24 -28.01
N GLU A 129 18.03 -10.46 -28.33
CA GLU A 129 17.04 -9.39 -28.29
C GLU A 129 16.58 -9.12 -26.85
N ASP A 130 17.25 -8.18 -26.19
CA ASP A 130 16.75 -7.52 -24.99
C ASP A 130 16.17 -6.12 -25.33
N THR A 131 15.57 -5.45 -24.34
CA THR A 131 14.95 -4.13 -24.55
C THR A 131 15.97 -3.05 -24.92
N ALA A 132 17.21 -3.12 -24.43
CA ALA A 132 18.23 -2.14 -24.79
C ALA A 132 18.71 -2.34 -26.23
N HIS A 133 18.90 -3.58 -26.64
CA HIS A 133 19.29 -3.96 -27.99
C HIS A 133 18.23 -3.58 -29.00
N ALA A 134 16.97 -3.95 -28.76
CA ALA A 134 15.86 -3.67 -29.67
C ALA A 134 15.66 -2.17 -29.94
N PHE A 135 15.98 -1.28 -28.98
CA PHE A 135 15.70 0.16 -29.10
C PHE A 135 16.94 1.04 -29.34
N PHE A 136 18.12 0.65 -28.87
CA PHE A 136 19.27 1.57 -28.79
C PHE A 136 20.57 1.03 -29.35
N THR A 137 20.84 -0.28 -29.28
CA THR A 137 22.16 -0.82 -29.66
C THR A 137 22.16 -1.71 -30.88
N CYS A 138 20.99 -2.08 -31.43
CA CYS A 138 20.92 -2.84 -32.68
C CYS A 138 21.53 -2.03 -33.83
N PRO A 139 22.56 -2.56 -34.53
CA PRO A 139 23.33 -1.82 -35.53
C PRO A 139 22.63 -1.60 -36.88
N MET A 140 21.30 -1.73 -36.94
CA MET A 140 20.38 -1.53 -38.08
C MET A 140 21.00 -1.64 -39.49
#